data_AF-A0A497KUT6-F1
#
_entry.id   AF-A0A497KUT6-F1
#
_cell.length_a   1.000
_cell.length_b   1.000
_cell.length_c   1.000
_cell.angle_alpha   90.00
_cell.angle_beta   90.00
_cell.angle_gamma   90.00
#
_symmetry.space_group_name_H-M   'P 1'
#
loop_
_entity.id
_entity.type
_entity.pdbx_description
1 polymer ?
#
loop_
_entity_poly.entity_id
_entity_poly.type
_entity_poly.pdbx_seq_one_letter_code
_entity_poly.pdbx_strand_id
1 'polypeptide(L)' 'ITPYALASKYNLRLSVAKEFLRELERRGFLELVAASRYTRIYRVAS' A
#
# COMPACT_ATOMS: atom_id res chain seq x y z
N ILE A 1 -2.94 5.82 -1.24
CA ILE A 1 -1.57 5.26 -1.31
C ILE A 1 -1.58 3.99 -2.15
N THR A 2 -0.71 3.93 -3.16
CA THR A 2 -0.53 2.74 -4.00
C THR A 2 0.87 2.16 -3.76
N PRO A 3 1.08 0.85 -4.00
CA PRO A 3 2.40 0.24 -3.90
C PRO A 3 3.44 0.92 -4.79
N TYR A 4 3.03 1.39 -5.97
CA TYR A 4 3.89 2.11 -6.91
C TYR A 4 4.37 3.46 -6.35
N ALA A 5 3.46 4.25 -5.78
CA ALA A 5 3.81 5.54 -5.19
C ALA A 5 4.79 5.39 -4.02
N LEU A 6 4.60 4.35 -3.19
CA LEU A 6 5.51 4.05 -2.08
C LEU A 6 6.88 3.56 -2.58
N ALA A 7 6.89 2.65 -3.56
CA ALA A 7 8.11 2.14 -4.17
C ALA A 7 8.95 3.25 -4.80
N SER A 8 8.33 4.14 -5.58
CA SER A 8 9.02 5.25 -6.24
C SER A 8 9.51 6.31 -5.25
N LYS A 9 8.68 6.68 -4.26
CA LYS A 9 9.04 7.71 -3.28
C LYS A 9 10.21 7.32 -2.37
N TYR A 10 10.29 6.04 -2.00
CA TYR A 10 11.30 5.54 -1.07
C TYR A 10 12.37 4.66 -1.74
N ASN A 11 12.39 4.62 -3.09
CA ASN A 11 13.24 3.74 -3.89
C ASN A 11 13.21 2.27 -3.41
N LEU A 12 12.03 1.78 -3.00
CA LEU A 12 11.81 0.43 -2.48
C LEU A 12 11.43 -0.52 -3.61
N ARG A 13 11.79 -1.79 -3.46
CA ARG A 13 11.31 -2.84 -4.35
C ARG A 13 9.77 -2.94 -4.27
N LEU A 14 9.11 -3.11 -5.41
CA LEU A 14 7.64 -3.18 -5.47
C LEU A 14 7.05 -4.28 -4.57
N SER A 15 7.75 -5.39 -4.39
CA SER A 15 7.36 -6.46 -3.46
C SER A 15 7.35 -5.99 -2.00
N VAL A 16 8.35 -5.21 -1.59
CA VAL A 16 8.46 -4.63 -0.24
C VAL A 16 7.36 -3.58 -0.03
N ALA A 17 7.13 -2.72 -1.01
CA ALA A 17 6.04 -1.74 -0.93
C ALA A 17 4.66 -2.39 -0.79
N LYS A 18 4.42 -3.52 -1.46
CA LYS A 18 3.19 -4.31 -1.30
C LYS A 18 3.07 -4.91 0.10
N GLU A 19 4.17 -5.41 0.66
CA GLU A 19 4.19 -5.99 2.01
C GLU A 19 3.93 -4.93 3.07
N PHE A 20 4.62 -3.80 2.97
CA PHE A 20 4.47 -2.67 3.88
C PHE A 20 3.03 -2.16 3.95
N LEU A 21 2.36 -2.02 2.79
CA LEU A 21 0.96 -1.61 2.76
C LEU A 21 0.02 -2.64 3.41
N ARG A 22 0.29 -3.94 3.24
CA ARG A 22 -0.47 -5.01 3.92
C ARG A 22 -0.24 -5.01 5.42
N GLU A 23 0.98 -4.74 5.88
CA GLU A 23 1.28 -4.63 7.31
C GLU A 23 0.60 -3.42 7.95
N LEU A 24 0.63 -2.27 7.27
CA LEU A 24 -0.05 -1.06 7.74
C LEU A 24 -1.57 -1.22 7.74
N GLU A 25 -2.14 -1.93 6.76
CA GLU A 25 -3.55 -2.34 6.76
C GLU A 25 -3.87 -3.24 7.96
N ARG A 26 -3.06 -4.28 8.21
CA ARG A 26 -3.25 -5.18 9.37
C ARG A 26 -3.20 -4.45 10.71
N ARG A 27 -2.39 -3.40 10.80
CA ARG A 27 -2.26 -2.57 12.00
C ARG A 27 -3.37 -1.52 12.13
N GLY A 28 -4.27 -1.41 11.14
CA GLY A 28 -5.38 -0.45 11.15
C GLY A 28 -5.00 0.98 10.75
N PHE A 29 -3.79 1.22 10.26
CA PHE A 29 -3.37 2.55 9.77
C PHE A 29 -3.85 2.84 8.36
N LEU A 30 -4.13 1.79 7.57
CA LEU A 30 -4.60 1.92 6.21
C LEU A 30 -5.89 1.13 6.00
N GLU A 31 -6.81 1.73 5.25
CA GLU A 31 -8.02 1.07 4.79
C GLU A 31 -7.87 0.74 3.31
N LEU A 32 -8.20 -0.49 2.92
CA LEU A 32 -8.28 -0.86 1.52
C LEU A 32 -9.55 -0.24 0.91
N VAL A 33 -9.37 0.77 0.06
CA VAL A 33 -10.49 1.44 -0.63
C VAL A 33 -10.89 0.67 -1.88
N ALA A 34 -9.90 0.18 -2.63
CA ALA A 34 -10.16 -0.57 -3.85
C ALA A 34 -9.04 -1.59 -4.08
N ALA A 35 -9.43 -2.82 -4.38
CA ALA A 35 -8.52 -3.86 -4.86
C ALA A 35 -8.93 -4.28 -6.27
N SER A 36 -8.04 -4.02 -7.22
CA SER A 36 -8.07 -4.63 -8.54
C SER A 36 -6.94 -5.66 -8.66
N ARG A 37 -7.04 -6.54 -9.65
CA ARG A 37 -6.07 -7.65 -9.89
C ARG A 37 -4.62 -7.15 -9.98
N TYR A 38 -4.41 -5.93 -10.46
CA TYR A 38 -3.09 -5.33 -10.67
C TYR A 38 -2.78 -4.11 -9.79
N THR A 39 -3.78 -3.53 -9.13
CA THR A 39 -3.59 -2.30 -8.35
C THR A 39 -4.47 -2.32 -7.11
N ARG A 40 -3.83 -2.15 -5.95
CA ARG A 40 -4.51 -1.95 -4.67
C ARG A 40 -4.33 -0.49 -4.27
N ILE A 41 -5.43 0.13 -3.91
CA ILE A 41 -5.50 1.52 -3.48
C ILE A 41 -5.89 1.52 -2.02
N TYR A 42 -4.98 2.03 -1.20
CA TYR A 42 -5.16 2.19 0.23
C TYR A 42 -5.47 3.66 0.56
N ARG A 43 -6.25 3.93 1.58
CA ARG A 43 -6.43 5.25 2.18
C ARG A 43 -5.85 5.24 3.58
N VAL A 44 -5.32 6.38 4.03
CA VAL A 44 -4.89 6.53 5.42
C VAL A 44 -6.15 6.54 6.29
N ALA A 45 -6.24 5.60 7.22
CA ALA A 45 -7.27 5.62 8.24
C ALA A 45 -7.02 6.87 9.09
N SER A 46 -7.98 7.78 9.14
CA SER A 46 -7.93 9.01 9.94
C SER A 46 -8.98 8.98 11.01
#